data_AF-A0A928TCZ9-F1
#
_entry.id   AF-A0A928TCZ9-F1
#
_cell.length_a   1.000
_cell.length_b   1.000
_cell.length_c   1.000
_cell.angle_alpha   90.00
_cell.angle_beta   90.00
_cell.angle_gamma   90.00
#
_symmetry.space_group_name_H-M   'P 1'
#
loop_
_entity.id
_entity.type
_entity.pdbx_description
1 polymer ?
#
loop_
_entity_poly.entity_id
_entity_poly.type
_entity_poly.pdbx_seq_one_letter_code
_entity_poly.pdbx_strand_id
1 'polypeptide(L)'
;MNTRDAIIWFQTAFDRELQDAVRGTPFNIDMLSAIAYQETGYIWHRLVKRGLGKKEVLRLCVGDTIDYNPTTKKGRKAFPRNKAHLLEHPQGAAMFAVARKCLEDVAALLPDFQGAVSNPNKFCRGFGIFQYDLQFFLKDADYFLKEKWAEASECFPRVIKELFEAMKRQGWSAKQTLTDLEKIHVAIAYNKGTSDLSKGLKQGHKNAEGKYYGELVSAYYDLARSIPDDPGTAAGGGPGMNVVHDTPFVPLAAGTPAPKYPGKLIVRDSADKTAVRLIQQRLRDLGFTQPAKKGGVEPLLVDGIFGRDTEDAVELFQTRHTNVHGAPLEIDGKVGSDTWGALFGAKTVHVSETAKTDSELLQEVLDVASMEVGVMEDPPGSNAGKRVQEYQRSVGISRGDAWCVAFVYWCFLTAAKNKAVTNPMEKKCRTGGVLDLWNRARDAGITTISTNEATNNPSKVKPGMVFIISTGGGKGHTGIVSRVIGNSLETIEGNTNDGGSREGIGVFRRVGRTIASINRGFIDFS
;
A
#
# COMPACT_ATOMS: atom_id res chain seq x y z
N MET A 1 13.07 -20.18 -0.62
CA MET A 1 12.25 -19.29 0.20
C MET A 1 11.19 -20.15 0.82
N ASN A 2 10.99 -20.08 2.12
CA ASN A 2 9.90 -20.81 2.77
C ASN A 2 8.55 -20.13 2.42
N THR A 3 7.43 -20.76 2.74
CA THR A 3 6.09 -20.23 2.44
C THR A 3 5.84 -18.86 3.08
N ARG A 4 6.30 -18.62 4.31
CA ARG A 4 6.09 -17.35 5.02
C ARG A 4 6.79 -16.21 4.33
N ASP A 5 8.09 -16.37 4.06
CA ASP A 5 8.92 -15.38 3.36
C ASP A 5 8.36 -15.07 1.96
N ALA A 6 7.79 -16.08 1.29
CA ALA A 6 7.18 -15.92 0.00
C ALA A 6 5.91 -15.07 0.08
N ILE A 7 5.04 -15.33 1.04
CA ILE A 7 3.84 -14.51 1.27
C ILE A 7 4.23 -13.08 1.65
N ILE A 8 5.25 -12.89 2.51
CA ILE A 8 5.81 -11.58 2.83
C ILE A 8 6.26 -10.87 1.55
N TRP A 9 7.06 -11.54 0.70
CA TRP A 9 7.51 -10.95 -0.55
C TRP A 9 6.33 -10.52 -1.44
N PHE A 10 5.28 -11.34 -1.54
CA PHE A 10 4.10 -11.01 -2.33
C PHE A 10 3.38 -9.77 -1.78
N GLN A 11 3.13 -9.75 -0.46
CA GLN A 11 2.50 -8.61 0.20
C GLN A 11 3.32 -7.32 0.03
N THR A 12 4.65 -7.39 0.17
CA THR A 12 5.53 -6.23 0.00
C THR A 12 5.68 -5.80 -1.46
N ALA A 13 5.86 -6.73 -2.40
CA ALA A 13 6.14 -6.42 -3.80
C ALA A 13 4.93 -5.85 -4.56
N PHE A 14 3.72 -6.13 -4.05
CA PHE A 14 2.46 -5.70 -4.63
C PHE A 14 1.60 -4.90 -3.63
N ASP A 15 2.20 -4.33 -2.58
CA ASP A 15 1.44 -3.67 -1.49
C ASP A 15 0.43 -2.65 -2.03
N ARG A 16 0.87 -1.70 -2.86
CA ARG A 16 -0.03 -0.71 -3.46
C ARG A 16 -1.16 -1.35 -4.26
N GLU A 17 -0.84 -2.32 -5.12
CA GLU A 17 -1.84 -3.01 -5.94
C GLU A 17 -2.83 -3.82 -5.09
N LEU A 18 -2.36 -4.45 -4.01
CA LEU A 18 -3.15 -5.19 -3.05
C LEU A 18 -4.11 -4.28 -2.28
N GLN A 19 -3.58 -3.18 -1.73
CA GLN A 19 -4.37 -2.17 -1.02
C GLN A 19 -5.46 -1.58 -1.92
N ASP A 20 -5.12 -1.22 -3.16
CA ASP A 20 -6.07 -0.69 -4.12
C ASP A 20 -7.13 -1.73 -4.53
N ALA A 21 -6.74 -2.99 -4.68
CA ALA A 21 -7.66 -4.07 -5.06
C ALA A 21 -8.72 -4.36 -3.99
N VAL A 22 -8.33 -4.35 -2.71
CA VAL A 22 -9.24 -4.73 -1.61
C VAL A 22 -10.06 -3.55 -1.06
N ARG A 23 -9.67 -2.32 -1.38
CA ARG A 23 -10.33 -1.09 -0.92
C ARG A 23 -11.83 -1.10 -1.22
N GLY A 24 -12.64 -1.03 -0.16
CA GLY A 24 -14.10 -1.02 -0.29
C GLY A 24 -14.71 -2.36 -0.72
N THR A 25 -13.96 -3.46 -0.64
CA THR A 25 -14.44 -4.82 -0.90
C THR A 25 -14.55 -5.61 0.41
N PRO A 26 -15.31 -6.72 0.45
CA PRO A 26 -15.33 -7.61 1.61
C PRO A 26 -14.08 -8.52 1.74
N PHE A 27 -13.12 -8.37 0.83
CA PHE A 27 -11.87 -9.13 0.78
C PHE A 27 -10.74 -8.38 1.49
N ASN A 28 -9.66 -9.08 1.81
CA ASN A 28 -8.47 -8.50 2.43
C ASN A 28 -7.20 -9.05 1.79
N ILE A 29 -6.08 -8.42 2.10
CA ILE A 29 -4.76 -8.76 1.57
C ILE A 29 -4.39 -10.21 1.88
N ASP A 30 -4.72 -10.69 3.07
CA ASP A 30 -4.46 -12.08 3.49
C ASP A 30 -5.14 -13.10 2.58
N MET A 31 -6.39 -12.83 2.21
CA MET A 31 -7.15 -13.69 1.30
C MET A 31 -6.53 -13.71 -0.09
N LEU A 32 -6.16 -12.55 -0.64
CA LEU A 32 -5.49 -12.51 -1.94
C LEU A 32 -4.11 -13.19 -1.88
N SER A 33 -3.39 -13.05 -0.77
CA SER A 33 -2.08 -13.67 -0.57
C SER A 33 -2.17 -15.19 -0.49
N ALA A 34 -3.18 -15.71 0.21
CA ALA A 34 -3.45 -17.14 0.30
C ALA A 34 -3.78 -17.74 -1.06
N ILE A 35 -4.62 -17.06 -1.84
CA ILE A 35 -4.99 -17.48 -3.20
C ILE A 35 -3.76 -17.42 -4.10
N ALA A 36 -3.03 -16.30 -4.14
CA ALA A 36 -1.82 -16.15 -4.96
C ALA A 36 -0.77 -17.25 -4.68
N TYR A 37 -0.55 -17.58 -3.41
CA TYR A 37 0.37 -18.65 -3.04
C TYR A 37 -0.18 -20.04 -3.39
N GLN A 38 -1.47 -20.29 -3.16
CA GLN A 38 -2.09 -21.56 -3.53
C GLN A 38 -2.08 -21.80 -5.05
N GLU A 39 -2.32 -20.76 -5.85
CA GLU A 39 -2.43 -20.86 -7.29
C GLU A 39 -1.06 -20.99 -7.98
N THR A 40 -0.06 -20.19 -7.57
CA THR A 40 1.26 -20.18 -8.23
C THR A 40 2.47 -20.06 -7.31
N GLY A 41 2.28 -20.13 -5.99
CA GLY A 41 3.34 -20.00 -4.98
C GLY A 41 4.57 -20.82 -5.30
N TYR A 42 4.34 -22.10 -5.59
CA TYR A 42 5.37 -23.08 -5.96
C TYR A 42 6.21 -22.68 -7.18
N ILE A 43 5.79 -21.71 -8.00
CA ILE A 43 6.57 -21.17 -9.12
C ILE A 43 7.30 -19.93 -8.66
N TRP A 44 6.57 -18.87 -8.29
CA TRP A 44 7.16 -17.56 -8.14
C TRP A 44 8.13 -17.47 -6.97
N HIS A 45 7.94 -18.22 -5.88
CA HIS A 45 8.89 -18.18 -4.77
C HIS A 45 10.29 -18.68 -5.19
N ARG A 46 10.36 -19.55 -6.22
CA ARG A 46 11.63 -20.05 -6.79
C ARG A 46 12.23 -19.05 -7.76
N LEU A 47 11.39 -18.36 -8.54
CA LEU A 47 11.82 -17.31 -9.46
C LEU A 47 12.36 -16.08 -8.71
N VAL A 48 11.70 -15.66 -7.64
CA VAL A 48 12.18 -14.59 -6.76
C VAL A 48 13.51 -14.96 -6.11
N LYS A 49 13.66 -16.21 -5.64
CA LYS A 49 14.96 -16.69 -5.11
C LYS A 49 16.08 -16.64 -6.16
N ARG A 50 15.74 -16.72 -7.45
CA ARG A 50 16.68 -16.58 -8.58
C ARG A 50 16.93 -15.11 -8.97
N GLY A 51 16.34 -14.14 -8.28
CA GLY A 51 16.57 -12.71 -8.49
C GLY A 51 15.75 -12.11 -9.64
N LEU A 52 14.68 -12.76 -10.11
CA LEU A 52 13.85 -12.23 -11.18
C LEU A 52 13.00 -11.04 -10.67
N GLY A 53 12.86 -10.02 -11.53
CA GLY A 53 12.03 -8.85 -11.25
C GLY A 53 10.53 -9.14 -11.32
N LYS A 54 9.73 -8.27 -10.68
CA LYS A 54 8.27 -8.40 -10.51
C LYS A 54 7.52 -8.78 -11.79
N LYS A 55 7.76 -8.05 -12.88
CA LYS A 55 7.11 -8.28 -14.18
C LYS A 55 7.43 -9.66 -14.76
N GLU A 56 8.68 -10.09 -14.67
CA GLU A 56 9.10 -11.39 -15.19
C GLU A 56 8.57 -12.54 -14.33
N VAL A 57 8.52 -12.33 -13.00
CA VAL A 57 7.85 -13.26 -12.08
C VAL A 57 6.38 -13.43 -12.47
N LEU A 58 5.62 -12.34 -12.65
CA LEU A 58 4.22 -12.40 -13.08
C LEU A 58 4.05 -13.11 -14.43
N ARG A 59 4.89 -12.76 -15.42
CA ARG A 59 4.86 -13.36 -16.76
C ARG A 59 5.04 -14.88 -16.70
N LEU A 60 5.91 -15.36 -15.80
CA LEU A 60 6.23 -16.76 -15.61
C LEU A 60 5.36 -17.47 -14.57
N CYS A 61 4.40 -16.80 -13.93
CA CYS A 61 3.36 -17.44 -13.10
C CYS A 61 2.37 -18.18 -13.98
N VAL A 62 2.85 -19.20 -14.68
CA VAL A 62 2.15 -20.07 -15.62
C VAL A 62 2.50 -21.50 -15.23
N GLY A 63 1.51 -22.29 -14.84
CA GLY A 63 1.79 -23.55 -14.15
C GLY A 63 0.87 -24.68 -14.56
N ASP A 64 -0.42 -24.37 -14.59
CA ASP A 64 -1.42 -25.31 -15.02
C ASP A 64 -1.27 -25.60 -16.51
N THR A 65 -1.16 -26.88 -16.85
CA THR A 65 -1.08 -27.34 -18.24
C THR A 65 -2.32 -28.12 -18.61
N ILE A 66 -2.68 -28.15 -19.88
CA ILE A 66 -3.80 -28.97 -20.38
C ILE A 66 -3.66 -30.43 -19.96
N ASP A 67 -4.71 -31.02 -19.39
CA ASP A 67 -4.71 -32.38 -18.83
C ASP A 67 -5.75 -33.33 -19.44
N TYR A 68 -6.42 -32.92 -20.53
CA TYR A 68 -7.36 -33.80 -21.23
C TYR A 68 -6.64 -34.99 -21.85
N ASN A 69 -7.09 -36.19 -21.49
CA ASN A 69 -6.63 -37.44 -22.07
C ASN A 69 -7.60 -37.88 -23.18
N PRO A 70 -7.17 -37.87 -24.46
CA PRO A 70 -8.05 -38.22 -25.57
C PRO A 70 -8.45 -39.71 -25.58
N THR A 71 -7.61 -40.60 -25.04
CA THR A 71 -7.86 -42.04 -24.99
C THR A 71 -8.95 -42.37 -23.97
N THR A 72 -8.85 -41.82 -22.76
CA THR A 72 -9.82 -42.09 -21.70
C THR A 72 -11.00 -41.12 -21.70
N LYS A 73 -10.92 -40.04 -22.48
CA LYS A 73 -11.86 -38.90 -22.50
C LYS A 73 -12.06 -38.23 -21.13
N LYS A 74 -11.09 -38.39 -20.22
CA LYS A 74 -11.07 -37.79 -18.87
C LYS A 74 -10.18 -36.54 -18.83
N GLY A 75 -10.40 -35.67 -17.84
CA GLY A 75 -9.66 -34.42 -17.64
C GLY A 75 -10.50 -33.18 -17.95
N ARG A 76 -9.85 -32.09 -18.35
CA ARG A 76 -10.48 -30.80 -18.66
C ARG A 76 -11.67 -30.91 -19.63
N LYS A 77 -12.78 -30.28 -19.23
CA LYS A 77 -14.00 -30.12 -20.06
C LYS A 77 -14.13 -28.73 -20.68
N ALA A 78 -13.62 -27.71 -19.99
CA ALA A 78 -13.65 -26.32 -20.45
C ALA A 78 -12.86 -26.13 -21.75
N PHE A 79 -13.18 -25.07 -22.49
CA PHE A 79 -12.40 -24.67 -23.65
C PHE A 79 -11.00 -24.18 -23.22
N PRO A 80 -9.94 -24.42 -24.01
CA PRO A 80 -9.82 -25.54 -24.93
C PRO A 80 -9.62 -26.84 -24.13
N ARG A 81 -10.03 -27.98 -24.70
CA ARG A 81 -9.86 -29.29 -24.06
C ARG A 81 -8.43 -29.78 -24.29
N ASN A 82 -7.95 -29.62 -25.51
CA ASN A 82 -6.64 -30.02 -26.00
C ASN A 82 -6.19 -29.06 -27.10
N LYS A 83 -5.00 -29.30 -27.67
CA LYS A 83 -4.46 -28.47 -28.77
C LYS A 83 -5.39 -28.42 -29.97
N ALA A 84 -5.93 -29.56 -30.41
CA ALA A 84 -6.83 -29.61 -31.57
C ALA A 84 -8.07 -28.71 -31.35
N HIS A 85 -8.70 -28.81 -30.17
CA HIS A 85 -9.85 -27.97 -29.80
C HIS A 85 -9.49 -26.47 -29.74
N LEU A 86 -8.25 -26.13 -29.35
CA LEU A 86 -7.79 -24.73 -29.41
C LEU A 86 -7.65 -24.25 -30.86
N LEU A 87 -7.07 -25.09 -31.73
CA LEU A 87 -6.82 -24.75 -33.14
C LEU A 87 -8.09 -24.61 -33.99
N GLU A 88 -9.22 -25.13 -33.51
CA GLU A 88 -10.55 -24.87 -34.11
C GLU A 88 -10.96 -23.38 -33.99
N HIS A 89 -10.39 -22.63 -33.04
CA HIS A 89 -10.64 -21.20 -32.90
C HIS A 89 -9.79 -20.39 -33.90
N PRO A 90 -10.31 -19.29 -34.52
CA PRO A 90 -9.57 -18.53 -35.53
C PRO A 90 -8.19 -18.02 -35.08
N GLN A 91 -8.07 -17.61 -33.81
CA GLN A 91 -6.80 -17.17 -33.19
C GLN A 91 -6.11 -18.28 -32.38
N GLY A 92 -6.55 -19.53 -32.52
CA GLY A 92 -6.08 -20.68 -31.75
C GLY A 92 -4.61 -20.98 -31.94
N ALA A 93 -4.09 -20.84 -33.16
CA ALA A 93 -2.67 -21.05 -33.45
C ALA A 93 -1.77 -20.03 -32.72
N ALA A 94 -2.15 -18.75 -32.74
CA ALA A 94 -1.43 -17.70 -32.02
C ALA A 94 -1.47 -17.93 -30.51
N MET A 95 -2.64 -18.30 -29.98
CA MET A 95 -2.78 -18.61 -28.56
C MET A 95 -1.97 -19.85 -28.16
N PHE A 96 -1.94 -20.89 -28.99
CA PHE A 96 -1.11 -22.06 -28.75
C PHE A 96 0.38 -21.66 -28.68
N ALA A 97 0.85 -20.80 -29.60
CA ALA A 97 2.24 -20.34 -29.60
C ALA A 97 2.60 -19.60 -28.29
N VAL A 98 1.75 -18.69 -27.83
CA VAL A 98 1.94 -17.98 -26.55
C VAL A 98 1.95 -18.94 -25.37
N ALA A 99 0.93 -19.80 -25.27
CA ALA A 99 0.78 -20.74 -24.16
C ALA A 99 1.90 -21.80 -24.12
N ARG A 100 2.40 -22.20 -25.30
CA ARG A 100 3.52 -23.13 -25.42
C ARG A 100 4.83 -22.45 -25.03
N LYS A 101 5.08 -21.25 -25.52
CA LYS A 101 6.26 -20.46 -25.16
C LYS A 101 6.34 -20.23 -23.64
N CYS A 102 5.22 -19.91 -23.00
CA CYS A 102 5.14 -19.78 -21.54
C CYS A 102 5.61 -21.03 -20.80
N LEU A 103 5.17 -22.22 -21.26
CA LEU A 103 5.58 -23.50 -20.69
C LEU A 103 7.08 -23.77 -20.89
N GLU A 104 7.62 -23.42 -22.06
CA GLU A 104 9.04 -23.58 -22.37
C GLU A 104 9.90 -22.62 -21.54
N ASP A 105 9.50 -21.36 -21.41
CA ASP A 105 10.20 -20.34 -20.63
C ASP A 105 10.25 -20.73 -19.14
N VAL A 106 9.15 -21.22 -18.56
CA VAL A 106 9.13 -21.65 -17.16
C VAL A 106 9.99 -22.92 -16.97
N ALA A 107 9.98 -23.84 -17.94
CA ALA A 107 10.78 -25.07 -17.88
C ALA A 107 12.29 -24.82 -18.01
N ALA A 108 12.69 -23.75 -18.68
CA ALA A 108 14.09 -23.32 -18.74
C ALA A 108 14.64 -22.95 -17.36
N LEU A 109 13.77 -22.49 -16.45
CA LEU A 109 14.15 -22.08 -15.10
C LEU A 109 13.80 -23.12 -14.03
N LEU A 110 12.75 -23.91 -14.25
CA LEU A 110 12.20 -24.87 -13.28
C LEU A 110 12.12 -26.27 -13.93
N PRO A 111 13.08 -27.18 -13.64
CA PRO A 111 13.18 -28.48 -14.30
C PRO A 111 11.94 -29.37 -14.22
N ASP A 112 11.09 -29.21 -13.20
CA ASP A 112 9.88 -30.01 -13.00
C ASP A 112 8.88 -29.89 -14.17
N PHE A 113 8.99 -28.83 -14.99
CA PHE A 113 8.15 -28.61 -16.17
C PHE A 113 8.70 -29.27 -17.44
N GLN A 114 9.93 -29.79 -17.43
CA GLN A 114 10.54 -30.46 -18.61
C GLN A 114 9.73 -31.68 -19.06
N GLY A 115 9.14 -32.41 -18.11
CA GLY A 115 8.24 -33.52 -18.42
C GLY A 115 7.02 -33.08 -19.25
N ALA A 116 6.46 -31.91 -18.95
CA ALA A 116 5.36 -31.34 -19.71
C ALA A 116 5.81 -30.86 -21.10
N VAL A 117 6.98 -30.22 -21.19
CA VAL A 117 7.57 -29.74 -22.46
C VAL A 117 7.86 -30.89 -23.42
N SER A 118 8.26 -32.06 -22.93
CA SER A 118 8.56 -33.23 -23.78
C SER A 118 7.37 -33.67 -24.66
N ASN A 119 6.14 -33.30 -24.30
CA ASN A 119 4.96 -33.48 -25.14
C ASN A 119 4.68 -32.22 -25.97
N PRO A 120 4.78 -32.26 -27.31
CA PRO A 120 4.60 -31.09 -28.19
C PRO A 120 3.15 -30.56 -28.24
N ASN A 121 2.18 -31.30 -27.69
CA ASN A 121 0.79 -30.91 -27.60
C ASN A 121 0.42 -30.34 -26.22
N LYS A 122 1.36 -30.27 -25.29
CA LYS A 122 1.18 -29.71 -23.95
C LYS A 122 1.50 -28.21 -23.95
N PHE A 123 0.65 -27.43 -23.30
CA PHE A 123 0.76 -25.97 -23.18
C PHE A 123 0.06 -25.50 -21.90
N CYS A 124 0.39 -24.29 -21.46
CA CYS A 124 -0.23 -23.66 -20.28
C CYS A 124 -1.71 -23.36 -20.52
N ARG A 125 -2.52 -23.48 -19.48
CA ARG A 125 -3.94 -23.09 -19.45
C ARG A 125 -4.25 -22.05 -18.37
N GLY A 126 -3.40 -21.89 -17.37
CA GLY A 126 -3.53 -20.86 -16.33
C GLY A 126 -2.47 -19.78 -16.51
N PHE A 127 -2.89 -18.51 -16.45
CA PHE A 127 -2.03 -17.36 -16.74
C PHE A 127 -2.03 -16.34 -15.60
N GLY A 128 -0.84 -15.95 -15.16
CA GLY A 128 -0.62 -14.97 -14.10
C GLY A 128 -0.71 -15.56 -12.69
N ILE A 129 -0.41 -14.70 -11.71
CA ILE A 129 -0.25 -15.10 -10.30
C ILE A 129 -1.51 -15.71 -9.66
N PHE A 130 -2.68 -15.40 -10.20
CA PHE A 130 -3.98 -15.93 -9.78
C PHE A 130 -4.54 -17.04 -10.71
N GLN A 131 -3.76 -17.50 -11.70
CA GLN A 131 -4.14 -18.54 -12.68
C GLN A 131 -5.46 -18.24 -13.44
N TYR A 132 -5.53 -17.08 -14.12
CA TYR A 132 -6.67 -16.77 -14.97
C TYR A 132 -6.78 -17.80 -16.11
N ASP A 133 -7.92 -18.49 -16.18
CA ASP A 133 -8.07 -19.71 -16.99
C ASP A 133 -8.27 -19.40 -18.48
N LEU A 134 -7.62 -20.20 -19.34
CA LEU A 134 -7.63 -20.05 -20.80
C LEU A 134 -9.01 -20.15 -21.44
N GLN A 135 -10.03 -20.67 -20.74
CA GLN A 135 -11.41 -20.63 -21.23
C GLN A 135 -11.89 -19.20 -21.50
N PHE A 136 -11.34 -18.22 -20.80
CA PHE A 136 -11.68 -16.81 -20.98
C PHE A 136 -11.06 -16.19 -22.24
N PHE A 137 -10.17 -16.90 -22.95
CA PHE A 137 -9.66 -16.48 -24.26
C PHE A 137 -10.77 -16.19 -25.27
N LEU A 138 -11.90 -16.92 -25.16
CA LEU A 138 -13.08 -16.70 -26.00
C LEU A 138 -13.73 -15.32 -25.83
N LYS A 139 -13.45 -14.64 -24.71
CA LYS A 139 -14.05 -13.35 -24.34
C LYS A 139 -13.03 -12.23 -24.19
N ASP A 140 -11.77 -12.57 -23.97
CA ASP A 140 -10.70 -11.62 -23.69
C ASP A 140 -9.38 -12.10 -24.33
N ALA A 141 -9.38 -12.22 -25.65
CA ALA A 141 -8.21 -12.71 -26.39
C ALA A 141 -6.97 -11.83 -26.17
N ASP A 142 -7.16 -10.51 -26.03
CA ASP A 142 -6.10 -9.54 -25.83
C ASP A 142 -5.33 -9.74 -24.53
N TYR A 143 -6.00 -10.13 -23.44
CA TYR A 143 -5.32 -10.47 -22.18
C TYR A 143 -4.23 -11.51 -22.39
N PHE A 144 -4.52 -12.52 -23.22
CA PHE A 144 -3.59 -13.59 -23.46
C PHE A 144 -2.58 -13.26 -24.57
N LEU A 145 -3.04 -12.77 -25.71
CA LEU A 145 -2.15 -12.53 -26.87
C LEU A 145 -1.16 -11.39 -26.64
N LYS A 146 -1.45 -10.47 -25.71
CA LYS A 146 -0.57 -9.34 -25.37
C LYS A 146 0.14 -9.52 -24.03
N GLU A 147 0.13 -10.73 -23.47
CA GLU A 147 0.79 -11.08 -22.20
C GLU A 147 0.40 -10.17 -21.02
N LYS A 148 -0.85 -9.70 -20.98
CA LYS A 148 -1.28 -8.72 -19.97
C LYS A 148 -1.19 -9.24 -18.54
N TRP A 149 -1.17 -10.57 -18.34
CA TRP A 149 -0.97 -11.17 -17.02
C TRP A 149 0.43 -10.88 -16.41
N ALA A 150 1.37 -10.35 -17.20
CA ALA A 150 2.64 -9.85 -16.71
C ALA A 150 2.54 -8.49 -16.00
N GLU A 151 1.38 -7.82 -16.08
CA GLU A 151 1.14 -6.50 -15.49
C GLU A 151 0.19 -6.60 -14.29
N ALA A 152 0.65 -6.15 -13.11
CA ALA A 152 -0.14 -6.22 -11.88
C ALA A 152 -1.50 -5.50 -12.03
N SER A 153 -1.52 -4.34 -12.69
CA SER A 153 -2.73 -3.56 -12.96
C SER A 153 -3.80 -4.32 -13.75
N GLU A 154 -3.43 -5.37 -14.46
CA GLU A 154 -4.35 -6.23 -15.22
C GLU A 154 -4.78 -7.47 -14.40
N CYS A 155 -3.96 -7.96 -13.47
CA CYS A 155 -4.26 -9.14 -12.65
C CYS A 155 -5.21 -8.86 -11.48
N PHE A 156 -4.94 -7.81 -10.70
CA PHE A 156 -5.65 -7.56 -9.43
C PHE A 156 -7.14 -7.24 -9.61
N PRO A 157 -7.56 -6.39 -10.56
CA PRO A 157 -8.99 -6.16 -10.80
C PRO A 157 -9.75 -7.43 -11.23
N ARG A 158 -9.08 -8.37 -11.91
CA ARG A 158 -9.68 -9.62 -12.38
C ARG A 158 -9.95 -10.59 -11.25
N VAL A 159 -8.99 -10.79 -10.34
CA VAL A 159 -9.22 -11.65 -9.18
C VAL A 159 -10.36 -11.09 -8.32
N ILE A 160 -10.44 -9.78 -8.10
CA ILE A 160 -11.54 -9.16 -7.34
C ILE A 160 -12.90 -9.42 -8.02
N LYS A 161 -12.97 -9.26 -9.35
CA LYS A 161 -14.19 -9.57 -10.12
C LYS A 161 -14.60 -11.05 -9.97
N GLU A 162 -13.65 -11.98 -10.04
CA GLU A 162 -13.94 -13.41 -9.90
C GLU A 162 -14.35 -13.80 -8.48
N LEU A 163 -13.80 -13.15 -7.46
CA LEU A 163 -14.19 -13.34 -6.07
C LEU A 163 -15.62 -12.86 -5.81
N PHE A 164 -16.03 -11.73 -6.39
CA PHE A 164 -17.44 -11.31 -6.35
C PHE A 164 -18.36 -12.29 -7.07
N GLU A 165 -17.96 -12.84 -8.22
CA GLU A 165 -18.73 -13.90 -8.90
C GLU A 165 -18.79 -15.20 -8.07
N ALA A 166 -17.73 -15.54 -7.32
CA ALA A 166 -17.72 -16.65 -6.38
C ALA A 166 -18.68 -16.43 -5.22
N MET A 167 -18.71 -15.22 -4.62
CA MET A 167 -19.72 -14.83 -3.63
C MET A 167 -21.13 -14.94 -4.18
N LYS A 168 -21.36 -14.47 -5.41
CA LYS A 168 -22.66 -14.56 -6.06
C LYS A 168 -23.14 -16.00 -6.23
N ARG A 169 -22.26 -16.91 -6.66
CA ARG A 169 -22.58 -18.35 -6.75
C ARG A 169 -22.87 -18.99 -5.39
N GLN A 170 -22.35 -18.41 -4.31
CA GLN A 170 -22.62 -18.82 -2.92
C GLN A 170 -23.91 -18.19 -2.34
N GLY A 171 -24.57 -17.30 -3.07
CA GLY A 171 -25.74 -16.56 -2.57
C GLY A 171 -25.39 -15.39 -1.64
N TRP A 172 -24.15 -14.89 -1.70
CA TRP A 172 -23.61 -13.88 -0.77
C TRP A 172 -23.44 -12.49 -1.39
N SER A 173 -24.07 -12.20 -2.52
CA SER A 173 -23.92 -10.92 -3.24
C SER A 173 -24.24 -9.66 -2.41
N ALA A 174 -25.08 -9.78 -1.37
CA ALA A 174 -25.47 -8.66 -0.51
C ALA A 174 -24.53 -8.44 0.70
N LYS A 175 -23.60 -9.37 0.97
CA LYS A 175 -22.70 -9.29 2.12
C LYS A 175 -21.64 -8.22 1.90
N GLN A 176 -21.60 -7.25 2.81
CA GLN A 176 -20.58 -6.19 2.86
C GLN A 176 -19.32 -6.61 3.62
N THR A 177 -19.42 -7.65 4.44
CA THR A 177 -18.31 -8.25 5.19
C THR A 177 -18.40 -9.77 5.15
N LEU A 178 -17.24 -10.44 5.27
CA LEU A 178 -17.12 -11.89 5.33
C LEU A 178 -16.36 -12.31 6.58
N THR A 179 -16.86 -13.32 7.28
CA THR A 179 -16.08 -14.04 8.29
C THR A 179 -14.89 -14.75 7.63
N ASP A 180 -13.90 -15.16 8.42
CA ASP A 180 -12.72 -15.85 7.88
C ASP A 180 -13.07 -17.14 7.17
N LEU A 181 -13.92 -17.96 7.77
CA LEU A 181 -14.40 -19.20 7.16
C LEU A 181 -15.15 -18.92 5.85
N GLU A 182 -15.96 -17.86 5.79
CA GLU A 182 -16.62 -17.44 4.55
C GLU A 182 -15.61 -17.01 3.47
N LYS A 183 -14.55 -16.27 3.82
CA LYS A 183 -13.47 -15.95 2.86
C LYS A 183 -12.83 -17.21 2.29
N ILE A 184 -12.57 -18.22 3.12
CA ILE A 184 -12.05 -19.52 2.65
C ILE A 184 -13.05 -20.23 1.74
N HIS A 185 -14.35 -20.21 2.07
CA HIS A 185 -15.37 -20.77 1.18
C HIS A 185 -15.48 -20.01 -0.15
N VAL A 186 -15.32 -18.68 -0.16
CA VAL A 186 -15.21 -17.90 -1.40
C VAL A 186 -13.96 -18.33 -2.19
N ALA A 187 -12.81 -18.53 -1.55
CA ALA A 187 -11.59 -19.02 -2.22
C ALA A 187 -11.76 -20.45 -2.79
N ILE A 188 -12.49 -21.33 -2.12
CA ILE A 188 -12.86 -22.66 -2.65
C ILE A 188 -13.79 -22.49 -3.87
N ALA A 189 -14.80 -21.62 -3.79
CA ALA A 189 -15.72 -21.34 -4.89
C ALA A 189 -15.04 -20.63 -6.08
N TYR A 190 -13.98 -19.86 -5.82
CA TYR A 190 -13.08 -19.32 -6.83
C TYR A 190 -12.40 -20.46 -7.60
N ASN A 191 -11.76 -21.40 -6.89
CA ASN A 191 -11.00 -22.49 -7.51
C ASN A 191 -11.86 -23.54 -8.23
N LYS A 192 -12.99 -23.96 -7.65
CA LYS A 192 -13.79 -25.08 -8.17
C LYS A 192 -15.25 -24.74 -8.49
N GLY A 193 -15.60 -23.46 -8.53
CA GLY A 193 -16.92 -22.96 -8.92
C GLY A 193 -17.89 -22.72 -7.76
N THR A 194 -18.10 -23.70 -6.88
CA THR A 194 -18.99 -23.55 -5.70
C THR A 194 -18.37 -24.18 -4.46
N SER A 195 -18.82 -23.73 -3.28
CA SER A 195 -18.39 -24.27 -2.00
C SER A 195 -19.57 -24.87 -1.23
N ASP A 196 -19.37 -26.09 -0.73
CA ASP A 196 -20.37 -26.81 0.05
C ASP A 196 -20.04 -26.65 1.54
N LEU A 197 -20.79 -25.79 2.24
CA LEU A 197 -20.53 -25.47 3.65
C LEU A 197 -20.57 -26.72 4.55
N SER A 198 -21.35 -27.75 4.19
CA SER A 198 -21.45 -28.99 4.96
C SER A 198 -20.19 -29.85 4.92
N LYS A 199 -19.33 -29.66 3.90
CA LYS A 199 -18.08 -30.40 3.73
C LYS A 199 -16.88 -29.73 4.40
N GLY A 200 -17.08 -28.55 5.00
CA GLY A 200 -16.01 -27.75 5.58
C GLY A 200 -14.87 -27.51 4.57
N LEU A 201 -13.63 -27.68 4.99
CA LEU A 201 -12.45 -27.34 4.18
C LEU A 201 -11.96 -28.45 3.25
N LYS A 202 -12.50 -29.67 3.35
CA LYS A 202 -12.07 -30.84 2.55
C LYS A 202 -12.65 -30.82 1.14
N GLN A 203 -12.35 -29.76 0.40
CA GLN A 203 -12.91 -29.46 -0.91
C GLN A 203 -11.86 -28.95 -1.89
N GLY A 204 -12.10 -29.19 -3.18
CA GLY A 204 -11.17 -28.83 -4.26
C GLY A 204 -10.17 -29.97 -4.54
N HIS A 205 -9.10 -29.64 -5.27
CA HIS A 205 -8.06 -30.60 -5.60
C HIS A 205 -7.39 -31.13 -4.32
N LYS A 206 -7.10 -32.43 -4.28
CA LYS A 206 -6.37 -33.08 -3.18
C LYS A 206 -4.95 -33.36 -3.64
N ASN A 207 -3.96 -32.80 -2.97
CA ASN A 207 -2.55 -32.98 -3.31
C ASN A 207 -2.04 -34.39 -2.92
N ALA A 208 -0.79 -34.69 -3.25
CA ALA A 208 -0.16 -35.98 -2.98
C ALA A 208 -0.06 -36.29 -1.47
N GLU A 209 0.06 -35.26 -0.65
CA GLU A 209 0.09 -35.33 0.82
C GLU A 209 -1.31 -35.50 1.44
N GLY A 210 -2.34 -35.56 0.60
CA GLY A 210 -3.71 -35.81 0.99
C GLY A 210 -4.47 -34.62 1.57
N LYS A 211 -3.95 -33.39 1.40
CA LYS A 211 -4.59 -32.13 1.77
C LYS A 211 -5.43 -31.58 0.63
N TYR A 212 -6.62 -31.11 0.94
CA TYR A 212 -7.51 -30.46 -0.02
C TYR A 212 -7.15 -28.98 -0.20
N TYR A 213 -7.50 -28.42 -1.36
CA TYR A 213 -7.35 -26.99 -1.66
C TYR A 213 -7.88 -26.10 -0.53
N GLY A 214 -9.08 -26.39 0.00
CA GLY A 214 -9.67 -25.63 1.10
C GLY A 214 -8.85 -25.67 2.38
N GLU A 215 -8.20 -26.78 2.69
CA GLU A 215 -7.30 -26.91 3.84
C GLU A 215 -5.99 -26.13 3.62
N LEU A 216 -5.45 -26.17 2.40
CA LEU A 216 -4.21 -25.47 2.05
C LEU A 216 -4.41 -23.95 2.02
N VAL A 217 -5.46 -23.45 1.35
CA VAL A 217 -5.73 -22.01 1.27
C VAL A 217 -6.09 -21.44 2.64
N SER A 218 -6.76 -22.21 3.51
CA SER A 218 -6.96 -21.82 4.92
C SER A 218 -5.62 -21.71 5.64
N ALA A 219 -4.73 -22.69 5.50
CA ALA A 219 -3.43 -22.64 6.14
C ALA A 219 -2.57 -21.45 5.65
N TYR A 220 -2.65 -21.10 4.36
CA TYR A 220 -1.97 -19.92 3.83
C TYR A 220 -2.63 -18.61 4.25
N TYR A 221 -3.95 -18.56 4.41
CA TYR A 221 -4.67 -17.41 4.94
C TYR A 221 -4.30 -17.16 6.40
N ASP A 222 -4.27 -18.21 7.21
CA ASP A 222 -3.84 -18.13 8.62
C ASP A 222 -2.37 -17.69 8.70
N LEU A 223 -1.52 -18.21 7.81
CA LEU A 223 -0.13 -17.78 7.71
C LEU A 223 -0.01 -16.31 7.28
N ALA A 224 -0.79 -15.87 6.29
CA ALA A 224 -0.82 -14.49 5.81
C ALA A 224 -1.26 -13.52 6.92
N ARG A 225 -2.33 -13.86 7.65
CA ARG A 225 -2.78 -13.10 8.83
C ARG A 225 -1.76 -13.05 9.96
N SER A 226 -0.95 -14.10 10.09
CA SER A 226 0.10 -14.16 11.10
C SER A 226 1.34 -13.36 10.71
N ILE A 227 1.40 -12.82 9.48
CA ILE A 227 2.44 -11.88 9.07
C ILE A 227 2.02 -10.51 9.59
N PRO A 228 2.85 -9.87 10.43
CA PRO A 228 2.57 -8.51 10.89
C PRO A 228 2.48 -7.55 9.71
N ASP A 229 1.69 -6.48 9.84
CA ASP A 229 1.57 -5.40 8.84
C ASP A 229 2.90 -4.66 8.54
N ASP A 230 3.99 -5.02 9.24
CA ASP A 230 5.36 -4.57 9.03
C ASP A 230 6.35 -5.75 8.92
N PRO A 231 6.87 -6.09 7.73
CA PRO A 231 7.94 -7.07 7.56
C PRO A 231 9.30 -6.41 7.83
N GLY A 232 9.53 -6.04 9.09
CA GLY A 232 10.73 -5.31 9.52
C GLY A 232 11.49 -6.00 10.64
N THR A 233 11.77 -7.31 10.57
CA THR A 233 12.98 -7.97 11.15
C THR A 233 12.93 -9.50 11.04
N ALA A 234 13.66 -10.04 10.06
CA ALA A 234 14.22 -11.39 10.16
C ALA A 234 15.55 -11.46 9.37
N ALA A 235 16.64 -11.10 10.06
CA ALA A 235 17.89 -11.82 9.90
C ALA A 235 18.13 -12.61 11.20
N GLY A 236 17.86 -13.92 11.16
CA GLY A 236 18.41 -14.94 12.05
C GLY A 236 18.10 -14.89 13.56
N GLY A 237 17.35 -15.90 14.03
CA GLY A 237 17.68 -16.63 15.26
C GLY A 237 16.72 -16.54 16.45
N GLY A 238 16.10 -17.68 16.79
CA GLY A 238 15.77 -18.04 18.18
C GLY A 238 14.45 -17.51 18.78
N PRO A 239 13.97 -18.09 19.89
CA PRO A 239 12.55 -18.37 20.12
C PRO A 239 11.83 -17.37 21.05
N GLY A 240 10.53 -17.24 20.80
CA GLY A 240 9.51 -16.96 21.82
C GLY A 240 9.09 -15.49 21.97
N MET A 241 7.87 -15.16 21.53
CA MET A 241 6.74 -14.87 22.42
C MET A 241 5.54 -14.31 21.64
N ASN A 242 4.37 -14.71 22.13
CA ASN A 242 3.02 -14.32 21.73
C ASN A 242 2.83 -12.81 21.49
N VAL A 243 2.09 -12.43 20.45
CA VAL A 243 1.35 -11.16 20.42
C VAL A 243 -0.03 -11.38 19.81
N VAL A 244 -1.02 -10.85 20.53
CA VAL A 244 -2.48 -10.89 20.30
C VAL A 244 -2.86 -9.97 19.13
N HIS A 245 -3.75 -10.42 18.24
CA HIS A 245 -4.26 -9.68 17.06
C HIS A 245 -5.37 -8.67 17.43
N ASP A 246 -5.44 -7.50 16.77
CA ASP A 246 -6.72 -6.83 16.39
C ASP A 246 -6.49 -5.51 15.61
N THR A 247 -7.53 -5.05 14.90
CA THR A 247 -7.63 -3.78 14.14
C THR A 247 -6.92 -2.58 14.81
N PRO A 248 -6.39 -1.61 14.04
CA PRO A 248 -5.58 -0.53 14.62
C PRO A 248 -6.34 0.47 15.50
N PHE A 249 -7.67 0.31 15.62
CA PHE A 249 -8.49 1.05 16.56
C PHE A 249 -9.25 0.10 17.45
N VAL A 250 -9.17 0.32 18.76
CA VAL A 250 -10.24 -0.15 19.62
C VAL A 250 -11.39 0.87 19.48
N PRO A 251 -12.65 0.45 19.28
CA PRO A 251 -13.79 1.36 19.30
C PRO A 251 -14.04 1.90 20.72
N LEU A 252 -14.53 3.14 20.85
CA LEU A 252 -15.08 3.58 22.13
C LEU A 252 -16.39 2.84 22.41
N ALA A 253 -16.71 2.59 23.68
CA ALA A 253 -18.01 2.03 24.05
C ALA A 253 -19.13 2.92 23.51
N ALA A 254 -20.18 2.30 22.97
CA ALA A 254 -21.30 3.00 22.33
C ALA A 254 -21.89 4.07 23.28
N GLY A 255 -21.98 5.32 22.80
CA GLY A 255 -22.49 6.46 23.58
C GLY A 255 -21.43 7.32 24.28
N THR A 256 -20.14 6.95 24.25
CA THR A 256 -19.06 7.76 24.82
C THR A 256 -18.57 8.83 23.81
N PRO A 257 -18.64 10.14 24.11
CA PRO A 257 -18.10 11.17 23.23
C PRO A 257 -16.58 11.01 23.08
N ALA A 258 -16.11 10.92 21.83
CA ALA A 258 -14.68 10.77 21.54
C ALA A 258 -13.94 12.10 21.80
N PRO A 259 -12.98 12.15 22.73
CA PRO A 259 -12.35 13.40 23.13
C PRO A 259 -11.43 13.91 22.02
N LYS A 260 -11.50 15.20 21.68
CA LYS A 260 -10.61 15.83 20.69
C LYS A 260 -9.18 15.91 21.23
N TYR A 261 -8.20 15.74 20.35
CA TYR A 261 -6.79 15.91 20.71
C TYR A 261 -6.58 17.34 21.24
N PRO A 262 -5.96 17.52 22.42
CA PRO A 262 -5.81 18.84 23.07
C PRO A 262 -4.83 19.79 22.35
N GLY A 263 -4.26 19.38 21.21
CA GLY A 263 -3.36 20.21 20.40
C GLY A 263 -1.97 20.40 21.02
N LYS A 264 -1.61 19.58 22.01
CA LYS A 264 -0.31 19.59 22.68
C LYS A 264 0.10 18.18 23.08
N LEU A 265 1.40 17.92 23.13
CA LEU A 265 1.97 16.65 23.55
C LEU A 265 1.69 16.36 25.03
N ILE A 266 1.23 15.15 25.34
CA ILE A 266 1.04 14.69 26.73
C ILE A 266 2.19 13.76 27.09
N VAL A 267 2.92 14.09 28.15
CA VAL A 267 4.16 13.44 28.59
C VAL A 267 4.16 13.24 30.10
N ARG A 268 5.22 12.61 30.64
CA ARG A 268 5.44 12.50 32.09
C ARG A 268 5.34 13.87 32.77
N ASP A 269 4.67 13.91 33.92
CA ASP A 269 4.40 15.14 34.70
C ASP A 269 3.55 16.20 33.97
N SER A 270 2.85 15.84 32.88
CA SER A 270 1.94 16.75 32.19
C SER A 270 0.89 17.34 33.14
N ALA A 271 0.76 18.68 33.12
CA ALA A 271 -0.22 19.40 33.92
C ALA A 271 -1.68 19.16 33.46
N ASP A 272 -1.89 18.55 32.28
CA ASP A 272 -3.22 18.30 31.73
C ASP A 272 -3.88 17.05 32.32
N LYS A 273 -4.28 17.15 33.60
CA LYS A 273 -4.89 16.04 34.35
C LYS A 273 -6.14 15.45 33.67
N THR A 274 -6.83 16.23 32.84
CA THR A 274 -8.02 15.77 32.10
C THR A 274 -7.62 14.85 30.95
N ALA A 275 -6.68 15.28 30.09
CA ALA A 275 -6.16 14.44 29.01
C ALA A 275 -5.49 13.16 29.55
N VAL A 276 -4.75 13.28 30.66
CA VAL A 276 -4.09 12.14 31.30
C VAL A 276 -5.11 11.09 31.76
N ARG A 277 -6.22 11.49 32.42
CA ARG A 277 -7.26 10.54 32.84
C ARG A 277 -7.93 9.85 31.66
N LEU A 278 -8.14 10.55 30.54
CA LEU A 278 -8.70 9.95 29.34
C LEU A 278 -7.77 8.87 28.77
N ILE A 279 -6.46 9.15 28.70
CA ILE A 279 -5.44 8.18 28.25
C ILE A 279 -5.40 6.98 29.18
N GLN A 280 -5.27 7.20 30.49
CA GLN A 280 -5.22 6.13 31.50
C GLN A 280 -6.47 5.26 31.47
N GLN A 281 -7.66 5.88 31.41
CA GLN A 281 -8.92 5.15 31.35
C GLN A 281 -8.99 4.32 30.08
N ARG A 282 -8.57 4.89 28.95
CA ARG A 282 -8.56 4.17 27.68
C ARG A 282 -7.63 2.97 27.74
N LEU A 283 -6.37 3.16 28.16
CA LEU A 283 -5.40 2.06 28.30
C LEU A 283 -5.90 0.98 29.27
N ARG A 284 -6.51 1.38 30.40
CA ARG A 284 -7.15 0.43 31.32
C ARG A 284 -8.25 -0.38 30.62
N ASP A 285 -9.13 0.26 29.86
CA ASP A 285 -10.21 -0.40 29.12
C ASP A 285 -9.66 -1.38 28.05
N LEU A 286 -8.45 -1.11 27.55
CA LEU A 286 -7.71 -1.99 26.64
C LEU A 286 -6.94 -3.11 27.35
N GLY A 287 -7.07 -3.22 28.67
CA GLY A 287 -6.43 -4.27 29.46
C GLY A 287 -4.97 -3.99 29.84
N PHE A 288 -4.48 -2.75 29.73
CA PHE A 288 -3.15 -2.41 30.21
C PHE A 288 -3.08 -2.40 31.74
N THR A 289 -1.97 -2.91 32.27
CA THR A 289 -1.76 -3.15 33.70
C THR A 289 -0.51 -2.42 34.20
N GLN A 290 -0.36 -2.35 35.52
CA GLN A 290 0.77 -1.79 36.24
C GLN A 290 1.23 -2.76 37.36
N PRO A 291 2.43 -2.58 37.95
CA PRO A 291 2.89 -3.38 39.08
C PRO A 291 2.02 -3.22 40.33
N ALA A 292 1.61 -4.34 40.94
CA ALA A 292 0.86 -4.34 42.19
C ALA A 292 1.79 -4.26 43.42
N LYS A 293 1.38 -3.52 44.46
CA LYS A 293 2.17 -3.32 45.70
C LYS A 293 2.54 -4.61 46.45
N LYS A 294 1.78 -5.69 46.27
CA LYS A 294 1.99 -7.00 46.93
C LYS A 294 2.58 -8.05 45.97
N GLY A 295 3.16 -7.61 44.85
CA GLY A 295 3.64 -8.49 43.79
C GLY A 295 2.53 -8.87 42.80
N GLY A 296 2.89 -9.10 41.54
CA GLY A 296 1.96 -9.31 40.43
C GLY A 296 1.62 -8.02 39.67
N VAL A 297 0.57 -8.06 38.85
CA VAL A 297 0.08 -6.91 38.07
C VAL A 297 -1.38 -6.60 38.42
N GLU A 298 -1.75 -5.33 38.37
CA GLU A 298 -3.11 -4.83 38.59
C GLU A 298 -3.51 -3.87 37.46
N PRO A 299 -4.81 -3.60 37.21
CA PRO A 299 -5.22 -2.67 36.16
C PRO A 299 -4.59 -1.27 36.35
N LEU A 300 -4.17 -0.63 35.25
CA LEU A 300 -3.55 0.69 35.27
C LEU A 300 -4.40 1.70 36.06
N LEU A 301 -3.80 2.48 36.96
CA LEU A 301 -4.48 3.52 37.74
C LEU A 301 -4.95 4.69 36.85
N VAL A 302 -6.10 5.26 37.20
CA VAL A 302 -6.68 6.44 36.56
C VAL A 302 -6.72 7.54 37.61
N ASP A 303 -5.56 8.11 37.89
CA ASP A 303 -5.35 9.12 38.93
C ASP A 303 -5.17 10.54 38.34
N GLY A 304 -4.93 10.64 37.03
CA GLY A 304 -4.62 11.87 36.33
C GLY A 304 -3.17 12.33 36.49
N ILE A 305 -2.28 11.43 36.93
CA ILE A 305 -0.83 11.64 37.02
C ILE A 305 -0.18 10.82 35.92
N PHE A 306 0.44 11.47 34.93
CA PHE A 306 1.23 10.79 33.91
C PHE A 306 2.58 10.41 34.54
N GLY A 307 2.54 9.43 35.43
CA GLY A 307 3.72 8.87 36.09
C GLY A 307 4.36 7.77 35.23
N ARG A 308 5.36 7.12 35.80
CA ARG A 308 6.12 6.07 35.11
C ARG A 308 5.23 4.93 34.60
N ASP A 309 4.29 4.46 35.40
CA ASP A 309 3.38 3.37 34.99
C ASP A 309 2.48 3.75 33.80
N THR A 310 2.10 5.03 33.68
CA THR A 310 1.31 5.52 32.53
C THR A 310 2.17 5.63 31.27
N GLU A 311 3.40 6.10 31.41
CA GLU A 311 4.36 6.16 30.30
C GLU A 311 4.71 4.77 29.77
N ASP A 312 5.03 3.83 30.67
CA ASP A 312 5.32 2.44 30.32
C ASP A 312 4.12 1.79 29.59
N ALA A 313 2.88 2.11 30.02
CA ALA A 313 1.67 1.64 29.33
C ALA A 313 1.46 2.30 27.95
N VAL A 314 1.82 3.58 27.78
CA VAL A 314 1.78 4.27 26.49
C VAL A 314 2.82 3.72 25.53
N GLU A 315 4.07 3.50 25.98
CA GLU A 315 5.11 2.84 25.17
C GLU A 315 4.62 1.46 24.70
N LEU A 316 4.06 0.66 25.62
CA LEU A 316 3.52 -0.65 25.28
C LEU A 316 2.35 -0.55 24.29
N PHE A 317 1.52 0.48 24.38
CA PHE A 317 0.45 0.72 23.41
C PHE A 317 1.02 1.08 22.04
N GLN A 318 1.99 1.99 21.97
CA GLN A 318 2.67 2.40 20.75
C GLN A 318 3.37 1.23 20.05
N THR A 319 3.92 0.27 20.80
CA THR A 319 4.54 -0.95 20.23
C THR A 319 3.53 -1.88 19.53
N ARG A 320 2.23 -1.79 19.87
CA ARG A 320 1.19 -2.74 19.46
C ARG A 320 0.18 -2.15 18.48
N HIS A 321 0.24 -0.85 18.18
CA HIS A 321 -0.77 -0.16 17.38
C HIS A 321 -0.11 0.74 16.34
N THR A 322 -0.83 0.97 15.25
CA THR A 322 -0.46 1.93 14.21
C THR A 322 -1.23 3.24 14.39
N ASN A 323 -0.72 4.32 13.80
CA ASN A 323 -1.43 5.57 13.70
C ASN A 323 -2.67 5.42 12.79
N VAL A 324 -3.41 6.52 12.63
CA VAL A 324 -4.67 6.52 11.87
C VAL A 324 -4.51 6.20 10.37
N HIS A 325 -3.27 6.11 9.88
CA HIS A 325 -2.91 5.80 8.49
C HIS A 325 -2.34 4.40 8.31
N GLY A 326 -2.26 3.61 9.38
CA GLY A 326 -1.67 2.28 9.35
C GLY A 326 -0.14 2.27 9.48
N ALA A 327 0.52 3.40 9.74
CA ALA A 327 1.96 3.44 10.01
C ALA A 327 2.26 3.18 11.50
N PRO A 328 3.37 2.50 11.87
CA PRO A 328 3.74 2.29 13.26
C PRO A 328 3.79 3.59 14.06
N LEU A 329 3.37 3.54 15.32
CA LEU A 329 3.56 4.67 16.25
C LEU A 329 5.01 4.74 16.70
N GLU A 330 5.53 5.96 16.89
CA GLU A 330 6.81 6.17 17.55
C GLU A 330 6.71 5.70 19.01
N ILE A 331 7.63 4.86 19.46
CA ILE A 331 7.63 4.28 20.82
C ILE A 331 8.46 5.20 21.71
N ASP A 332 7.83 6.27 22.19
CA ASP A 332 8.51 7.31 22.97
C ASP A 332 7.83 7.64 24.30
N GLY A 333 6.73 6.94 24.63
CA GLY A 333 5.98 7.14 25.87
C GLY A 333 5.15 8.42 25.89
N LYS A 334 5.09 9.15 24.76
CA LYS A 334 4.40 10.44 24.65
C LYS A 334 3.14 10.31 23.82
N VAL A 335 2.06 10.94 24.28
CA VAL A 335 0.79 10.93 23.53
C VAL A 335 0.71 12.19 22.67
N GLY A 336 1.18 12.06 21.43
CA GLY A 336 0.97 13.00 20.33
C GLY A 336 -0.35 12.76 19.60
N SER A 337 -0.63 13.50 18.52
CA SER A 337 -1.85 13.32 17.72
C SER A 337 -1.99 11.90 17.19
N ASP A 338 -0.89 11.27 16.79
CA ASP A 338 -0.94 9.93 16.19
C ASP A 338 -1.31 8.87 17.22
N THR A 339 -0.68 8.90 18.40
CA THR A 339 -1.05 8.04 19.54
C THR A 339 -2.46 8.33 20.03
N TRP A 340 -2.88 9.60 20.04
CA TRP A 340 -4.25 9.98 20.38
C TRP A 340 -5.27 9.45 19.36
N GLY A 341 -4.97 9.58 18.08
CA GLY A 341 -5.80 9.07 16.99
C GLY A 341 -5.93 7.55 17.04
N ALA A 342 -4.87 6.83 17.42
CA ALA A 342 -4.92 5.40 17.67
C ALA A 342 -5.78 5.04 18.90
N LEU A 343 -5.65 5.79 20.00
CA LEU A 343 -6.41 5.56 21.24
C LEU A 343 -7.91 5.86 21.10
N PHE A 344 -8.27 6.93 20.38
CA PHE A 344 -9.63 7.50 20.38
C PHE A 344 -10.28 7.61 18.99
N GLY A 345 -9.56 7.25 17.92
CA GLY A 345 -10.05 7.19 16.54
C GLY A 345 -9.73 8.43 15.71
N ALA A 346 -9.65 8.27 14.39
CA ALA A 346 -9.22 9.31 13.44
C ALA A 346 -10.02 10.63 13.49
N LYS A 347 -11.30 10.60 13.89
CA LYS A 347 -12.14 11.81 14.02
C LYS A 347 -11.77 12.68 15.22
N THR A 348 -10.91 12.19 16.12
CA THR A 348 -10.48 12.91 17.33
C THR A 348 -9.27 13.79 17.11
N VAL A 349 -8.47 13.47 16.10
CA VAL A 349 -7.38 14.32 15.63
C VAL A 349 -7.94 15.31 14.61
N HIS A 350 -7.37 16.51 14.53
CA HIS A 350 -7.75 17.46 13.48
C HIS A 350 -7.36 16.89 12.11
N VAL A 351 -8.34 16.25 11.45
CA VAL A 351 -8.37 16.15 10.00
C VAL A 351 -8.79 17.55 9.54
N SER A 352 -7.96 18.22 8.74
CA SER A 352 -8.49 19.32 7.94
C SER A 352 -9.49 18.69 6.97
N GLU A 353 -10.76 18.71 7.35
CA GLU A 353 -11.88 18.30 6.51
C GLU A 353 -12.04 19.35 5.43
N THR A 354 -11.15 19.30 4.44
CA THR A 354 -11.33 19.60 3.03
C THR A 354 -9.93 19.70 2.43
N ALA A 355 -9.72 19.10 1.26
CA ALA A 355 -8.61 19.45 0.37
C ALA A 355 -8.75 20.89 -0.19
N LYS A 356 -9.46 21.77 0.53
CA LYS A 356 -9.74 23.16 0.19
C LYS A 356 -8.94 24.06 1.11
N THR A 357 -8.10 24.86 0.50
CA THR A 357 -7.43 25.99 1.14
C THR A 357 -8.30 27.23 0.99
N ASP A 358 -8.27 28.12 1.98
CA ASP A 358 -9.04 29.37 1.94
C ASP A 358 -8.49 30.38 0.90
N SER A 359 -7.30 30.10 0.33
CA SER A 359 -6.71 30.89 -0.75
C SER A 359 -7.09 30.30 -2.11
N GLU A 360 -7.84 31.07 -2.91
CA GLU A 360 -8.21 30.66 -4.28
C GLU A 360 -6.99 30.38 -5.16
N LEU A 361 -5.89 31.10 -4.92
CA LEU A 361 -4.62 30.87 -5.62
C LEU A 361 -4.03 29.51 -5.22
N LEU A 362 -3.92 29.23 -3.92
CA LEU A 362 -3.36 27.96 -3.46
C LEU A 362 -4.24 26.77 -3.86
N GLN A 363 -5.56 26.95 -3.97
CA GLN A 363 -6.43 25.89 -4.46
C GLN A 363 -6.12 25.58 -5.93
N GLU A 364 -5.97 26.61 -6.76
CA GLU A 364 -5.60 26.44 -8.16
C GLU A 364 -4.20 25.81 -8.30
N VAL A 365 -3.26 26.16 -7.41
CA VAL A 365 -1.93 25.50 -7.37
C VAL A 365 -2.07 23.99 -7.14
N LEU A 366 -2.95 23.56 -6.24
CA LEU A 366 -3.21 22.14 -5.97
C LEU A 366 -3.89 21.44 -7.15
N ASP A 367 -4.83 22.11 -7.81
CA ASP A 367 -5.53 21.57 -8.98
C ASP A 367 -4.56 21.40 -10.15
N VAL A 368 -3.75 22.43 -10.45
CA VAL A 368 -2.68 22.38 -11.46
C VAL A 368 -1.67 21.29 -11.14
N ALA A 369 -1.17 21.21 -9.90
CA ALA A 369 -0.19 20.20 -9.51
C ALA A 369 -0.76 18.77 -9.64
N SER A 370 -2.05 18.59 -9.34
CA SER A 370 -2.73 17.28 -9.44
C SER A 370 -2.84 16.79 -10.88
N MET A 371 -3.02 17.69 -11.85
CA MET A 371 -3.06 17.34 -13.28
C MET A 371 -1.72 16.86 -13.83
N GLU A 372 -0.60 17.23 -13.19
CA GLU A 372 0.74 16.82 -13.61
C GLU A 372 1.16 15.47 -13.03
N VAL A 373 0.39 14.87 -12.11
CA VAL A 373 0.72 13.55 -11.54
C VAL A 373 0.79 12.50 -12.64
N GLY A 374 1.90 11.78 -12.70
CA GLY A 374 2.19 10.80 -13.75
C GLY A 374 3.01 11.36 -14.93
N VAL A 375 3.35 12.66 -14.94
CA VAL A 375 4.38 13.18 -15.85
C VAL A 375 5.72 12.55 -15.48
N MET A 376 6.39 11.97 -16.48
CA MET A 376 7.67 11.29 -16.32
C MET A 376 8.78 12.02 -17.08
N GLU A 377 10.01 11.81 -16.62
CA GLU A 377 11.21 12.12 -17.38
C GLU A 377 11.32 11.24 -18.62
N ASP A 378 11.95 11.79 -19.65
CA ASP A 378 12.21 11.11 -20.93
C ASP A 378 13.63 11.44 -21.43
N PRO A 379 14.58 10.48 -21.36
CA PRO A 379 14.43 9.16 -20.75
C PRO A 379 14.34 9.23 -19.20
N PRO A 380 13.82 8.20 -18.51
CA PRO A 380 13.76 8.19 -17.04
C PRO A 380 15.13 8.36 -16.37
N GLY A 381 15.23 9.19 -15.33
CA GLY A 381 16.46 9.48 -14.59
C GLY A 381 17.39 10.48 -15.29
N SER A 382 16.91 11.16 -16.33
CA SER A 382 17.68 12.14 -17.08
C SER A 382 17.54 13.57 -16.57
N ASN A 383 16.65 13.83 -15.61
CA ASN A 383 16.21 15.19 -15.26
C ASN A 383 15.79 15.98 -16.52
N ALA A 384 15.21 15.31 -17.51
CA ALA A 384 14.83 15.88 -18.78
C ALA A 384 13.57 15.21 -19.34
N GLY A 385 12.99 15.85 -20.37
CA GLY A 385 11.74 15.45 -20.99
C GLY A 385 11.02 16.70 -21.46
N LYS A 386 10.14 16.59 -22.46
CA LYS A 386 9.47 17.77 -23.04
C LYS A 386 8.77 18.61 -21.96
N ARG A 387 8.01 17.94 -21.09
CA ARG A 387 7.26 18.59 -19.99
C ARG A 387 8.17 19.04 -18.85
N VAL A 388 9.14 18.21 -18.44
CA VAL A 388 10.13 18.56 -17.39
C VAL A 388 10.92 19.82 -17.73
N GLN A 389 11.28 20.01 -19.01
CA GLN A 389 11.97 21.21 -19.47
C GLN A 389 11.11 22.47 -19.42
N GLU A 390 9.78 22.35 -19.48
CA GLU A 390 8.88 23.50 -19.27
C GLU A 390 8.97 23.99 -17.82
N TYR A 391 9.04 23.06 -16.86
CA TYR A 391 9.28 23.41 -15.46
C TYR A 391 10.65 24.06 -15.28
N GLN A 392 11.72 23.44 -15.79
CA GLN A 392 13.10 23.97 -15.68
C GLN A 392 13.22 25.41 -16.23
N ARG A 393 12.65 25.66 -17.41
CA ARG A 393 12.64 27.00 -18.03
C ARG A 393 11.91 28.04 -17.18
N SER A 394 10.91 27.65 -16.39
CA SER A 394 10.14 28.60 -15.56
C SER A 394 11.02 29.30 -14.51
N VAL A 395 12.06 28.63 -14.01
CA VAL A 395 13.02 29.20 -13.04
C VAL A 395 14.40 29.47 -13.65
N GLY A 396 14.58 29.22 -14.95
CA GLY A 396 15.83 29.51 -15.67
C GLY A 396 16.97 28.53 -15.41
N ILE A 397 16.68 27.29 -14.99
CA ILE A 397 17.69 26.23 -14.85
C ILE A 397 17.81 25.40 -16.14
N SER A 398 18.92 24.69 -16.31
CA SER A 398 19.26 23.97 -17.53
C SER A 398 18.60 22.60 -17.60
N ARG A 399 18.50 22.05 -18.82
CA ARG A 399 18.12 20.65 -19.04
C ARG A 399 19.09 19.74 -18.28
N GLY A 400 18.57 18.77 -17.53
CA GLY A 400 19.37 17.86 -16.71
C GLY A 400 19.57 18.32 -15.26
N ASP A 401 19.16 19.55 -14.92
CA ASP A 401 19.16 20.01 -13.53
C ASP A 401 17.95 19.47 -12.76
N ALA A 402 18.12 19.23 -11.46
CA ALA A 402 17.03 18.81 -10.59
C ALA A 402 15.87 19.82 -10.61
N TRP A 403 14.64 19.32 -10.74
CA TRP A 403 13.50 20.15 -11.13
C TRP A 403 12.35 20.20 -10.10
N CYS A 404 12.57 19.78 -8.85
CA CYS A 404 11.54 19.79 -7.79
C CYS A 404 11.03 21.22 -7.48
N VAL A 405 11.92 22.19 -7.29
CA VAL A 405 11.53 23.61 -7.11
C VAL A 405 10.94 24.18 -8.39
N ALA A 406 11.49 23.80 -9.54
CA ALA A 406 11.03 24.25 -10.85
C ALA A 406 9.57 23.83 -11.10
N PHE A 407 9.20 22.61 -10.71
CA PHE A 407 7.82 22.12 -10.73
C PHE A 407 6.92 22.95 -9.82
N VAL A 408 7.30 23.14 -8.55
CA VAL A 408 6.50 23.96 -7.61
C VAL A 408 6.29 25.36 -8.16
N TYR A 409 7.37 26.04 -8.60
CA TYR A 409 7.28 27.37 -9.19
C TYR A 409 6.37 27.40 -10.41
N TRP A 410 6.47 26.40 -11.29
CA TRP A 410 5.63 26.32 -12.48
C TRP A 410 4.14 26.15 -12.13
N CYS A 411 3.81 25.38 -11.08
CA CYS A 411 2.44 25.28 -10.57
C CYS A 411 1.92 26.65 -10.09
N PHE A 412 2.71 27.38 -9.30
CA PHE A 412 2.37 28.73 -8.85
C PHE A 412 2.24 29.73 -10.01
N LEU A 413 3.15 29.68 -10.99
CA LEU A 413 3.11 30.53 -12.17
C LEU A 413 1.85 30.28 -13.02
N THR A 414 1.52 29.01 -13.24
CA THR A 414 0.35 28.60 -14.02
C THR A 414 -0.95 28.96 -13.30
N ALA A 415 -1.04 28.69 -11.99
CA ALA A 415 -2.19 29.06 -11.18
C ALA A 415 -2.39 30.57 -11.12
N ALA A 416 -1.33 31.35 -10.92
CA ALA A 416 -1.39 32.81 -10.91
C ALA A 416 -1.89 33.36 -12.25
N LYS A 417 -1.42 32.78 -13.37
CA LYS A 417 -1.91 33.11 -14.71
C LYS A 417 -3.38 32.76 -14.90
N ASN A 418 -3.83 31.58 -14.47
CA ASN A 418 -5.23 31.16 -14.57
C ASN A 418 -6.17 32.06 -13.75
N LYS A 419 -5.70 32.55 -12.60
CA LYS A 419 -6.44 33.48 -11.72
C LYS A 419 -6.22 34.96 -12.04
N ALA A 420 -5.39 35.28 -13.03
CA ALA A 420 -5.00 36.65 -13.37
C ALA A 420 -4.44 37.46 -12.18
N VAL A 421 -3.66 36.82 -11.30
CA VAL A 421 -2.96 37.45 -10.17
C VAL A 421 -1.45 37.41 -10.35
N THR A 422 -0.72 38.17 -9.54
CA THR A 422 0.75 38.10 -9.53
C THR A 422 1.22 36.82 -8.86
N ASN A 423 2.17 36.11 -9.46
CA ASN A 423 2.81 34.96 -8.83
C ASN A 423 3.60 35.41 -7.58
N PRO A 424 3.26 34.92 -6.36
CA PRO A 424 3.91 35.34 -5.12
C PRO A 424 5.41 35.00 -5.08
N MET A 425 5.85 34.03 -5.88
CA MET A 425 7.26 33.63 -5.95
C MET A 425 8.11 34.53 -6.88
N GLU A 426 7.50 35.25 -7.83
CA GLU A 426 8.21 35.84 -8.99
C GLU A 426 9.34 36.81 -8.61
N LYS A 427 9.10 37.70 -7.63
CA LYS A 427 10.04 38.78 -7.31
C LYS A 427 11.21 38.35 -6.43
N LYS A 428 10.93 37.55 -5.39
CA LYS A 428 11.91 37.26 -4.34
C LYS A 428 12.30 35.79 -4.26
N CYS A 429 11.46 34.88 -4.75
CA CYS A 429 11.59 33.43 -4.54
C CYS A 429 11.72 32.62 -5.84
N ARG A 430 11.94 33.26 -7.00
CA ARG A 430 12.22 32.57 -8.27
C ARG A 430 13.64 32.01 -8.26
N THR A 431 13.76 30.70 -8.02
CA THR A 431 15.03 29.97 -7.97
C THR A 431 14.81 28.48 -8.27
N GLY A 432 15.86 27.76 -8.67
CA GLY A 432 15.85 26.29 -8.74
C GLY A 432 16.35 25.62 -7.46
N GLY A 433 16.93 26.37 -6.52
CA GLY A 433 17.56 25.81 -5.31
C GLY A 433 16.60 25.69 -4.14
N VAL A 434 16.50 24.51 -3.53
CA VAL A 434 15.56 24.24 -2.41
C VAL A 434 15.88 25.08 -1.16
N LEU A 435 17.15 25.13 -0.73
CA LEU A 435 17.52 25.93 0.44
C LEU A 435 17.57 27.44 0.12
N ASP A 436 17.86 27.78 -1.14
CA ASP A 436 17.78 29.16 -1.61
C ASP A 436 16.32 29.67 -1.56
N LEU A 437 15.35 28.84 -1.97
CA LEU A 437 13.92 29.14 -1.85
C LEU A 437 13.54 29.42 -0.39
N TRP A 438 13.95 28.55 0.54
CA TRP A 438 13.68 28.75 1.97
C TRP A 438 14.27 30.05 2.51
N ASN A 439 15.55 30.32 2.22
CA ASN A 439 16.22 31.53 2.71
C ASN A 439 15.57 32.79 2.12
N ARG A 440 15.30 32.81 0.82
CA ARG A 440 14.60 33.90 0.14
C ARG A 440 13.21 34.17 0.70
N ALA A 441 12.45 33.12 1.02
CA ALA A 441 11.14 33.29 1.64
C ALA A 441 11.25 33.99 3.00
N ARG A 442 12.23 33.59 3.83
CA ARG A 442 12.49 34.25 5.11
C ARG A 442 12.94 35.70 4.95
N ASP A 443 13.88 35.97 4.05
CA ASP A 443 14.37 37.33 3.78
C ASP A 443 13.28 38.23 3.17
N ALA A 444 12.33 37.62 2.46
CA ALA A 444 11.16 38.30 1.91
C ALA A 444 10.10 38.64 2.96
N GLY A 445 10.20 38.10 4.18
CA GLY A 445 9.18 38.21 5.22
C GLY A 445 7.95 37.31 4.97
N ILE A 446 8.08 36.28 4.12
CA ILE A 446 7.02 35.30 3.86
C ILE A 446 6.93 34.36 5.07
N THR A 447 5.69 34.04 5.46
CA THR A 447 5.45 33.16 6.60
C THR A 447 6.10 31.80 6.39
N THR A 448 6.98 31.42 7.33
CA THR A 448 7.58 30.09 7.38
C THR A 448 7.29 29.44 8.72
N ILE A 449 6.93 28.15 8.70
CA ILE A 449 6.69 27.35 9.89
C ILE A 449 7.83 26.34 10.00
N SER A 450 8.65 26.43 11.05
CA SER A 450 9.71 25.44 11.26
C SER A 450 9.13 24.06 11.57
N THR A 451 9.90 23.00 11.36
CA THR A 451 9.51 21.62 11.72
C THR A 451 9.08 21.53 13.18
N ASN A 452 9.83 22.15 14.11
CA ASN A 452 9.50 22.12 15.53
C ASN A 452 8.16 22.80 15.82
N GLU A 453 7.88 23.93 15.18
CA GLU A 453 6.57 24.59 15.31
C GLU A 453 5.44 23.75 14.73
N ALA A 454 5.66 23.14 13.57
CA ALA A 454 4.69 22.28 12.92
C ALA A 454 4.42 21.01 13.75
N THR A 455 5.45 20.40 14.34
CA THR A 455 5.31 19.22 15.22
C THR A 455 4.54 19.57 16.49
N ASN A 456 4.82 20.74 17.08
CA ASN A 456 4.13 21.20 18.28
C ASN A 456 2.69 21.67 18.00
N ASN A 457 2.42 22.17 16.79
CA ASN A 457 1.10 22.59 16.37
C ASN A 457 0.84 22.24 14.88
N PRO A 458 0.42 20.99 14.60
CA PRO A 458 0.20 20.49 13.24
C PRO A 458 -0.83 21.28 12.44
N SER A 459 -1.78 21.93 13.11
CA SER A 459 -2.82 22.75 12.47
C SER A 459 -2.27 23.99 11.75
N LYS A 460 -1.01 24.37 12.03
CA LYS A 460 -0.33 25.42 11.28
C LYS A 460 0.01 24.99 9.86
N VAL A 461 0.20 23.71 9.58
CA VAL A 461 0.46 23.21 8.23
C VAL A 461 -0.88 23.12 7.49
N LYS A 462 -0.96 23.70 6.30
CA LYS A 462 -2.19 23.77 5.50
C LYS A 462 -1.97 23.23 4.08
N PRO A 463 -3.03 22.72 3.42
CA PRO A 463 -2.99 22.45 1.99
C PRO A 463 -2.55 23.68 1.18
N GLY A 464 -1.70 23.46 0.18
CA GLY A 464 -1.09 24.50 -0.65
C GLY A 464 0.27 25.01 -0.15
N MET A 465 0.64 24.76 1.11
CA MET A 465 1.96 25.12 1.62
C MET A 465 3.07 24.30 0.94
N VAL A 466 4.24 24.92 0.79
CA VAL A 466 5.43 24.30 0.21
C VAL A 466 6.32 23.76 1.32
N PHE A 467 6.53 22.45 1.38
CA PHE A 467 7.42 21.85 2.37
C PHE A 467 8.88 21.90 1.90
N ILE A 468 9.82 22.06 2.83
CA ILE A 468 11.26 22.07 2.55
C ILE A 468 11.95 20.96 3.35
N ILE A 469 12.76 20.17 2.66
CA ILE A 469 13.69 19.21 3.24
C ILE A 469 15.11 19.65 2.89
N SER A 470 15.97 19.75 3.90
CA SER A 470 17.41 19.92 3.74
C SER A 470 18.10 18.56 3.73
N THR A 471 18.98 18.32 2.77
CA THR A 471 19.85 17.13 2.75
C THR A 471 21.31 17.47 3.05
N GLY A 472 21.58 18.71 3.48
CA GLY A 472 22.94 19.21 3.70
C GLY A 472 23.65 19.64 2.41
N GLY A 473 24.79 20.32 2.55
CA GLY A 473 25.62 20.74 1.42
C GLY A 473 24.92 21.65 0.39
N GLY A 474 23.94 22.45 0.82
CA GLY A 474 23.17 23.33 -0.07
C GLY A 474 22.01 22.64 -0.82
N LYS A 475 21.83 21.33 -0.63
CA LYS A 475 20.84 20.52 -1.35
C LYS A 475 19.58 20.27 -0.50
N GLY A 476 18.52 19.84 -1.18
CA GLY A 476 17.25 19.54 -0.52
C GLY A 476 16.22 18.96 -1.47
N HIS A 477 15.01 18.78 -0.95
CA HIS A 477 13.82 18.42 -1.72
C HIS A 477 12.61 19.24 -1.28
N THR A 478 11.64 19.40 -2.17
CA THR A 478 10.45 20.21 -1.93
C THR A 478 9.23 19.63 -2.65
N GLY A 479 8.05 20.04 -2.21
CA GLY A 479 6.80 19.79 -2.90
C GLY A 479 5.66 20.55 -2.24
N ILE A 480 4.43 20.26 -2.67
CA ILE A 480 3.23 20.96 -2.21
C ILE A 480 2.44 20.02 -1.31
N VAL A 481 2.03 20.51 -0.13
CA VAL A 481 1.12 19.79 0.77
C VAL A 481 -0.27 19.77 0.16
N SER A 482 -0.82 18.61 -0.20
CA SER A 482 -2.19 18.49 -0.72
C SER A 482 -3.22 18.19 0.37
N ARG A 483 -2.80 17.55 1.47
CA ARG A 483 -3.68 17.23 2.60
C ARG A 483 -2.88 17.06 3.88
N VAL A 484 -3.47 17.48 5.00
CA VAL A 484 -2.89 17.31 6.35
C VAL A 484 -3.82 16.42 7.16
N ILE A 485 -3.28 15.39 7.79
CA ILE A 485 -4.05 14.41 8.55
C ILE A 485 -3.29 14.05 9.83
N GLY A 486 -3.57 14.76 10.92
CA GLY A 486 -2.75 14.69 12.12
C GLY A 486 -1.33 15.17 11.84
N ASN A 487 -0.33 14.35 12.14
CA ASN A 487 1.07 14.62 11.79
C ASN A 487 1.48 14.11 10.40
N SER A 488 0.58 13.40 9.70
CA SER A 488 0.84 12.91 8.35
C SER A 488 0.39 13.91 7.30
N LEU A 489 1.07 13.86 6.16
CA LEU A 489 0.89 14.72 5.02
C LEU A 489 0.67 13.85 3.78
N GLU A 490 -0.27 14.29 2.97
CA GLU A 490 -0.31 13.97 1.55
C GLU A 490 0.35 15.13 0.79
N THR A 491 1.15 14.81 -0.21
CA THR A 491 1.92 15.79 -0.96
C THR A 491 1.95 15.48 -2.45
N ILE A 492 2.17 16.50 -3.27
CA ILE A 492 2.41 16.38 -4.71
C ILE A 492 3.81 16.94 -4.98
N GLU A 493 4.64 16.13 -5.62
CA GLU A 493 6.07 16.41 -5.74
C GLU A 493 6.56 16.11 -7.15
N GLY A 494 7.31 17.05 -7.73
CA GLY A 494 8.08 16.84 -8.95
C GLY A 494 9.50 16.41 -8.62
N ASN A 495 10.18 15.80 -9.59
CA ASN A 495 11.49 15.17 -9.41
C ASN A 495 11.53 14.26 -8.18
N THR A 496 10.51 13.41 -8.04
CA THR A 496 10.49 12.33 -7.03
C THR A 496 10.28 10.97 -7.71
N ASN A 497 10.38 9.90 -6.94
CA ASN A 497 9.96 8.55 -7.31
C ASN A 497 9.11 7.95 -6.18
N ASP A 498 8.45 6.81 -6.44
CA ASP A 498 7.60 6.10 -5.48
C ASP A 498 8.35 5.71 -4.18
N GLY A 499 9.68 5.70 -4.16
CA GLY A 499 10.53 5.29 -3.03
C GLY A 499 11.28 6.41 -2.28
N GLY A 500 11.06 7.69 -2.61
CA GLY A 500 11.76 8.81 -1.95
C GLY A 500 13.27 8.88 -2.18
N SER A 501 13.78 8.27 -3.26
CA SER A 501 15.18 8.38 -3.66
C SER A 501 15.53 9.80 -4.12
N ARG A 502 16.82 10.15 -4.04
CA ARG A 502 17.37 11.49 -4.25
C ARG A 502 17.21 12.05 -5.68
N GLU A 503 17.11 11.17 -6.68
CA GLU A 503 16.84 11.55 -8.07
C GLU A 503 15.50 10.94 -8.47
N GLY A 504 14.52 11.80 -8.70
CA GLY A 504 13.20 11.37 -9.12
C GLY A 504 13.14 11.00 -10.59
N ILE A 505 11.99 10.49 -11.00
CA ILE A 505 11.71 10.15 -12.40
C ILE A 505 10.43 10.82 -12.91
N GLY A 506 9.73 11.57 -12.08
CA GLY A 506 8.44 12.14 -12.44
C GLY A 506 7.75 12.90 -11.32
N VAL A 507 6.48 13.22 -11.57
CA VAL A 507 5.56 13.87 -10.63
C VAL A 507 4.69 12.79 -9.97
N PHE A 508 4.71 12.73 -8.65
CA PHE A 508 3.96 11.73 -7.88
C PHE A 508 3.17 12.38 -6.75
N ARG A 509 2.02 11.77 -6.45
CA ARG A 509 1.29 12.00 -5.21
C ARG A 509 1.82 11.03 -4.16
N ARG A 510 2.29 11.56 -3.04
CA ARG A 510 2.83 10.77 -1.93
C ARG A 510 1.91 10.82 -0.72
N VAL A 511 1.59 9.63 -0.23
CA VAL A 511 0.95 9.41 1.07
C VAL A 511 2.03 8.91 2.03
N GLY A 512 2.03 9.39 3.28
CA GLY A 512 2.93 8.90 4.32
C GLY A 512 4.14 9.78 4.65
N ARG A 513 4.23 11.00 4.09
CA ARG A 513 5.12 12.01 4.71
C ARG A 513 4.60 12.34 6.10
N THR A 514 5.49 12.53 7.06
CA THR A 514 5.14 13.11 8.36
C THR A 514 5.68 14.52 8.45
N ILE A 515 5.09 15.36 9.30
CA ILE A 515 5.64 16.68 9.64
C ILE A 515 7.10 16.54 10.10
N ALA A 516 7.41 15.53 10.91
CA ALA A 516 8.77 15.23 11.36
C ALA A 516 9.74 14.90 10.20
N SER A 517 9.26 14.25 9.12
CA SER A 517 10.07 13.98 7.92
C SER A 517 10.45 15.25 7.14
N ILE A 518 9.74 16.36 7.36
CA ILE A 518 10.05 17.67 6.78
C ILE A 518 11.02 18.38 7.71
N ASN A 519 12.33 18.13 7.56
CA ASN A 519 13.34 18.56 8.55
C ASN A 519 13.72 20.06 8.52
N ARG A 520 13.18 20.87 7.59
CA ARG A 520 13.43 22.31 7.54
C ARG A 520 12.19 23.12 7.90
N GLY A 521 11.06 22.84 7.26
CA GLY A 521 9.78 23.49 7.56
C GLY A 521 8.89 23.68 6.33
N PHE A 522 7.91 24.58 6.45
CA PHE A 522 6.89 24.87 5.45
C PHE A 522 6.87 26.37 5.13
N ILE A 523 6.58 26.71 3.88
CA ILE A 523 6.43 28.09 3.40
C ILE A 523 4.97 28.31 3.00
N ASP A 524 4.37 29.39 3.48
CA ASP A 524 3.02 29.80 3.12
C ASP A 524 3.05 30.95 2.11
N PHE A 525 2.59 30.69 0.89
CA PHE A 525 2.50 31.66 -0.20
C PHE A 525 1.05 32.17 -0.42
N SER A 526 0.16 31.97 0.56
CA SER A 526 -1.28 32.28 0.48
C SER A 526 -1.60 33.72 0.10
#